data_AF-A0A2V9L0F7-F1
#
_entry.id   AF-A0A2V9L0F7-F1
#
_cell.length_a   1.000
_cell.length_b   1.000
_cell.length_c   1.000
_cell.angle_alpha   90.00
_cell.angle_beta   90.00
_cell.angle_gamma   90.00
#
_symmetry.space_group_name_H-M   'P 1'
#
loop_
_entity.id
_entity.type
_entity.pdbx_description
1 polymer ?
#
loop_
_entity_poly.entity_id
_entity_poly.type
_entity_poly.pdbx_seq_one_letter_code
_entity_poly.pdbx_strand_id
1 'polypeptide(L)'
;MQHRVLRIWWSWLYLPGALFLLLGGIQYFGRLTVDPLGTRESLLKLSIDLVLFFVATQLFMNQAEESLLRFGFIVTVYAFAMGLFAILQYGSSNGRIFWTVEPNGWTFGSYVNHNHYAGLMELLIPVAVGHLLSRREHDPARMFLGFAVLVPIASLLLSGSRGGLVSLFAELLILGGVLLVRFRRQGRLGLATILALGTVGAGLFLWLDGGQITAHLATVFQVPRSPEATVGDRIVMARDSLRILRDHPWVGIGLGSFEDAYPRYQSFSSDFVVNHAHNDYVEALVETGAVGGTFILLALAIFFRRAFANLHERLQLRVGWVQLGAALGCCGLLVHSLADFNFHIPANAAWFCASLAVALSGRVPDATLRS
;
A
#
# COMPACT_ATOMS: atom_id res chain seq x y z
N MET A 1 -1.67 -21.38 40.02
CA MET A 1 -2.18 -21.09 38.67
C MET A 1 -2.28 -19.59 38.53
N GLN A 2 -1.35 -18.94 37.83
CA GLN A 2 -1.46 -17.51 37.54
C GLN A 2 -2.59 -17.33 36.51
N HIS A 3 -3.65 -16.61 36.89
CA HIS A 3 -4.66 -16.17 35.95
C HIS A 3 -3.97 -15.33 34.86
N ARG A 4 -3.78 -15.92 33.67
CA ARG A 4 -3.36 -15.17 32.49
C ARG A 4 -4.52 -14.26 32.10
N VAL A 5 -4.53 -13.05 32.64
CA VAL A 5 -5.46 -12.00 32.21
C VAL A 5 -5.11 -11.65 30.77
N LEU A 6 -6.00 -11.95 29.83
CA LEU A 6 -5.85 -11.54 28.43
C LEU A 6 -5.88 -10.01 28.39
N ARG A 7 -4.73 -9.38 28.14
CA ARG A 7 -4.65 -7.93 27.91
C ARG A 7 -4.94 -7.66 26.44
N ILE A 8 -6.02 -6.94 26.18
CA ILE A 8 -6.38 -6.48 24.84
C ILE A 8 -5.84 -5.06 24.67
N TRP A 9 -5.11 -4.85 23.58
CA TRP A 9 -4.54 -3.56 23.22
C TRP A 9 -5.46 -2.80 22.26
N TRP A 10 -5.69 -1.53 22.57
CA TRP A 10 -6.55 -0.65 21.77
C TRP A 10 -5.76 0.12 20.72
N SER A 11 -6.26 0.13 19.48
CA SER A 11 -5.80 1.02 18.42
C SER A 11 -6.89 2.04 18.09
N TRP A 12 -6.51 3.30 17.91
CA TRP A 12 -7.43 4.35 17.51
C TRP A 12 -7.97 4.17 16.09
N LEU A 13 -7.31 3.34 15.26
CA LEU A 13 -7.80 2.99 13.93
C LEU A 13 -8.97 2.00 13.93
N TYR A 14 -9.26 1.34 15.07
CA TYR A 14 -10.46 0.52 15.18
C TYR A 14 -11.74 1.35 15.03
N LEU A 15 -11.72 2.61 15.47
CA LEU A 15 -12.88 3.50 15.37
C LEU A 15 -13.27 3.80 13.91
N PRO A 16 -12.41 4.42 13.06
CA PRO A 16 -12.77 4.65 11.67
C PRO A 16 -13.04 3.35 10.91
N GLY A 17 -12.33 2.26 11.20
CA GLY A 17 -12.60 0.94 10.61
C GLY A 17 -14.00 0.42 10.95
N ALA A 18 -14.40 0.48 12.22
CA ALA A 18 -15.74 0.07 12.66
C ALA A 18 -16.84 0.98 12.10
N LEU A 19 -16.59 2.29 12.01
CA LEU A 19 -17.53 3.24 11.39
C LEU A 19 -17.71 2.98 9.90
N PHE A 20 -16.63 2.65 9.18
CA PHE A 20 -16.69 2.29 7.76
C PHE A 20 -17.43 0.97 7.54
N LEU A 21 -17.18 -0.03 8.40
CA LEU A 21 -17.92 -1.30 8.38
C LEU A 21 -19.42 -1.09 8.70
N LEU A 22 -19.74 -0.24 9.67
CA LEU A 22 -21.11 0.12 10.02
C LEU A 22 -21.82 0.82 8.85
N LEU A 23 -21.13 1.73 8.15
CA LEU A 23 -21.67 2.38 6.96
C LEU A 23 -22.03 1.35 5.88
N GLY A 24 -21.14 0.40 5.58
CA GLY A 24 -21.45 -0.69 4.66
C GLY A 24 -22.65 -1.54 5.13
N GLY A 25 -22.76 -1.79 6.44
CA GLY A 25 -23.92 -2.47 7.03
C GLY A 25 -25.22 -1.69 6.84
N ILE A 26 -25.18 -0.37 7.03
CA ILE A 26 -26.33 0.52 6.78
C ILE A 26 -26.71 0.50 5.30
N GLN A 27 -25.74 0.52 4.39
CA GLN A 27 -26.00 0.41 2.95
C GLN A 27 -26.71 -0.92 2.60
N TYR A 28 -26.20 -2.02 3.15
CA TYR A 28 -26.72 -3.37 2.90
C TYR A 28 -28.14 -3.56 3.48
N PHE A 29 -28.31 -3.39 4.78
CA PHE A 29 -29.61 -3.61 5.44
C PHE A 29 -30.65 -2.54 5.12
N GLY A 30 -30.20 -1.32 4.83
CA GLY A 30 -31.04 -0.20 4.40
C GLY A 30 -31.43 -0.27 2.92
N ARG A 31 -30.95 -1.26 2.15
CA ARG A 31 -31.17 -1.38 0.70
C ARG A 31 -30.78 -0.12 -0.07
N LEU A 32 -29.68 0.51 0.34
CA LEU A 32 -29.12 1.71 -0.29
C LEU A 32 -28.02 1.37 -1.32
N THR A 33 -27.72 0.08 -1.49
CA THR A 33 -26.73 -0.42 -2.45
C THR A 33 -27.38 -0.81 -3.78
N VAL A 34 -26.67 -0.56 -4.88
CA VAL A 34 -27.03 -1.00 -6.23
C VAL A 34 -26.81 -2.50 -6.40
N ASP A 35 -25.76 -3.05 -5.80
CA ASP A 35 -25.47 -4.49 -5.81
C ASP A 35 -25.36 -5.06 -4.37
N PRO A 36 -26.44 -5.69 -3.88
CA PRO A 36 -26.43 -6.33 -2.57
C PRO A 36 -25.42 -7.47 -2.43
N LEU A 37 -25.09 -8.19 -3.52
CA LEU A 37 -24.16 -9.33 -3.44
C LEU A 37 -22.72 -8.85 -3.29
N GLY A 38 -22.29 -7.91 -4.12
CA GLY A 38 -20.99 -7.23 -4.03
C GLY A 38 -20.82 -6.50 -2.71
N THR A 39 -21.85 -5.81 -2.21
CA THR A 39 -21.79 -5.19 -0.87
C THR A 39 -21.61 -6.21 0.24
N ARG A 40 -22.29 -7.36 0.18
CA ARG A 40 -22.08 -8.42 1.16
C ARG A 40 -20.66 -8.98 1.09
N GLU A 41 -20.13 -9.19 -0.11
CA GLU A 41 -18.76 -9.68 -0.30
C GLU A 41 -17.73 -8.68 0.24
N SER A 42 -17.86 -7.40 -0.11
CA SER A 42 -16.96 -6.34 0.37
C SER A 42 -17.04 -6.16 1.89
N LEU A 43 -18.23 -6.30 2.50
CA LEU A 43 -18.37 -6.33 3.95
C LEU A 43 -17.60 -7.49 4.60
N LEU A 44 -17.61 -8.68 3.97
CA LEU A 44 -16.86 -9.83 4.47
C LEU A 44 -15.34 -9.59 4.33
N LYS A 45 -14.87 -9.10 3.17
CA LYS A 45 -13.47 -8.75 2.94
C LYS A 45 -12.98 -7.72 3.96
N LEU A 46 -13.71 -6.61 4.12
CA LEU A 46 -13.40 -5.57 5.11
C LEU A 46 -13.40 -6.11 6.55
N SER A 47 -14.36 -6.99 6.89
CA SER A 47 -14.39 -7.63 8.21
C SER A 47 -13.14 -8.48 8.45
N ILE A 48 -12.70 -9.23 7.45
CA ILE A 48 -11.47 -10.03 7.51
C ILE A 48 -10.26 -9.13 7.71
N ASP A 49 -10.14 -8.03 6.94
CA ASP A 49 -9.02 -7.09 7.08
C ASP A 49 -8.99 -6.44 8.47
N LEU A 50 -10.14 -6.06 9.02
CA LEU A 50 -10.24 -5.51 10.38
C LEU A 50 -9.87 -6.55 11.45
N VAL A 51 -10.26 -7.82 11.27
CA VAL A 51 -9.85 -8.91 12.16
C VAL A 51 -8.35 -9.17 12.06
N LEU A 52 -7.78 -9.19 10.86
CA LEU A 52 -6.35 -9.36 10.64
C LEU A 52 -5.57 -8.21 11.27
N PHE A 53 -6.01 -6.96 11.08
CA PHE A 53 -5.41 -5.80 11.72
C PHE A 53 -5.52 -5.87 13.26
N PHE A 54 -6.68 -6.28 13.79
CA PHE A 54 -6.86 -6.49 15.22
C PHE A 54 -5.88 -7.52 15.76
N VAL A 55 -5.81 -8.71 15.15
CA VAL A 55 -4.89 -9.80 15.54
C VAL A 55 -3.44 -9.34 15.45
N ALA A 56 -3.04 -8.71 14.33
CA ALA A 56 -1.69 -8.18 14.16
C ALA A 56 -1.36 -7.15 15.25
N THR A 57 -2.31 -6.28 15.62
CA THR A 57 -2.11 -5.33 16.72
C THR A 57 -1.91 -6.07 18.05
N GLN A 58 -2.71 -7.09 18.35
CA GLN A 58 -2.54 -7.88 19.58
C GLN A 58 -1.20 -8.63 19.60
N LEU A 59 -0.72 -9.05 18.43
CA LEU A 59 0.54 -9.75 18.28
C LEU A 59 1.74 -8.82 18.43
N PHE A 60 1.70 -7.59 17.93
CA PHE A 60 2.87 -6.70 17.91
C PHE A 60 2.88 -5.63 19.01
N MET A 61 1.72 -5.25 19.54
CA MET A 61 1.66 -4.23 20.59
C MET A 61 2.30 -4.72 21.89
N ASN A 62 3.19 -3.89 22.43
CA ASN A 62 3.93 -4.15 23.68
C ASN A 62 4.76 -5.45 23.68
N GLN A 63 5.18 -5.93 22.51
CA GLN A 63 6.10 -7.06 22.42
C GLN A 63 7.53 -6.67 22.80
N ALA A 64 8.32 -7.70 23.12
CA ALA A 64 9.77 -7.57 23.25
C ALA A 64 10.38 -7.07 21.93
N GLU A 65 11.45 -6.29 22.04
CA GLU A 65 12.15 -5.74 20.87
C GLU A 65 12.59 -6.82 19.88
N GLU A 66 12.99 -7.98 20.40
CA GLU A 66 13.36 -9.14 19.57
C GLU A 66 12.26 -9.60 18.63
N SER A 67 10.99 -9.57 19.05
CA SER A 67 9.86 -10.02 18.21
C SER A 67 9.71 -9.12 16.99
N LEU A 68 9.85 -7.80 17.16
CA LEU A 68 9.80 -6.84 16.05
C LEU A 68 11.01 -6.95 15.13
N LEU A 69 12.20 -7.22 15.68
CA LEU A 69 13.40 -7.47 14.87
C LEU A 69 13.29 -8.79 14.09
N ARG A 70 12.70 -9.83 14.68
CA ARG A 70 12.40 -11.10 14.00
C ARG A 70 11.38 -10.90 12.88
N PHE A 71 10.34 -10.10 13.10
CA PHE A 71 9.40 -9.71 12.05
C PHE A 71 10.14 -9.05 10.88
N GLY A 72 10.98 -8.03 11.15
CA GLY A 72 11.78 -7.37 10.12
C GLY A 72 12.66 -8.36 9.34
N PHE A 73 13.30 -9.30 10.03
CA PHE A 73 14.10 -10.36 9.39
C PHE A 73 13.27 -11.29 8.50
N ILE A 74 12.11 -11.76 9.00
CA ILE A 74 11.20 -12.63 8.23
C ILE A 74 10.72 -11.90 6.97
N VAL A 75 10.36 -10.62 7.08
CA VAL A 75 9.97 -9.79 5.95
C VAL A 75 11.13 -9.63 4.95
N THR A 76 12.37 -9.41 5.41
CA THR A 76 13.53 -9.38 4.50
C THR A 76 13.71 -10.69 3.73
N VAL A 77 13.63 -11.83 4.42
CA VAL A 77 13.75 -13.15 3.76
C VAL A 77 12.61 -13.38 2.78
N TYR A 78 11.38 -13.03 3.16
CA TYR A 78 10.21 -13.16 2.29
C TYR A 78 10.32 -12.26 1.05
N ALA A 79 10.69 -10.99 1.23
CA ALA A 79 10.89 -10.05 0.14
C ALA A 79 11.98 -10.53 -0.84
N PHE A 80 13.10 -11.03 -0.30
CA PHE A 80 14.16 -11.63 -1.11
C PHE A 80 13.66 -12.84 -1.91
N ALA A 81 12.97 -13.77 -1.24
CA ALA A 81 12.47 -14.98 -1.89
C ALA A 81 11.46 -14.65 -3.00
N MET A 82 10.52 -13.73 -2.73
CA MET A 82 9.53 -13.28 -3.71
C MET A 82 10.18 -12.51 -4.86
N GLY A 83 11.13 -11.62 -4.57
CA GLY A 83 11.89 -10.87 -5.57
C GLY A 83 12.70 -11.78 -6.49
N LEU A 84 13.42 -12.74 -5.91
CA LEU A 84 14.20 -13.72 -6.66
C LEU A 84 13.27 -14.61 -7.51
N PHE A 85 12.18 -15.10 -6.91
CA PHE A 85 11.18 -15.89 -7.61
C PHE A 85 10.63 -15.12 -8.83
N ALA A 86 10.26 -13.85 -8.66
CA ALA A 86 9.70 -13.04 -9.73
C ALA A 86 10.71 -12.80 -10.87
N ILE A 87 11.98 -12.53 -10.54
CA ILE A 87 13.05 -12.38 -11.54
C ILE A 87 13.26 -13.67 -12.33
N LEU A 88 13.36 -14.82 -11.63
CA LEU A 88 13.55 -16.11 -12.27
C LEU A 88 12.37 -16.47 -13.17
N GLN A 89 11.15 -16.23 -12.70
CA GLN A 89 9.94 -16.47 -13.50
C GLN A 89 9.92 -15.56 -14.72
N TYR A 90 10.19 -14.26 -14.56
CA TYR A 90 10.23 -13.31 -15.68
C TYR A 90 11.20 -13.75 -16.78
N GLY A 91 12.38 -14.27 -16.40
CA GLY A 91 13.40 -14.70 -17.36
C GLY A 91 13.21 -16.09 -17.96
N SER A 92 12.39 -16.98 -17.38
CA SER A 92 12.35 -18.40 -17.77
C SER A 92 10.97 -18.99 -18.04
N SER A 93 9.89 -18.29 -17.68
CA SER A 93 8.54 -18.84 -17.77
C SER A 93 7.88 -18.72 -19.14
N ASN A 94 8.52 -18.05 -20.10
CA ASN A 94 7.94 -17.69 -21.40
C ASN A 94 6.58 -16.98 -21.27
N GLY A 95 6.43 -16.12 -20.24
CA GLY A 95 5.21 -15.34 -20.00
C GLY A 95 4.13 -16.05 -19.18
N ARG A 96 4.39 -17.24 -18.65
CA ARG A 96 3.42 -17.99 -17.83
C ARG A 96 3.61 -17.73 -16.33
N ILE A 97 2.50 -17.63 -15.59
CA ILE A 97 2.54 -17.62 -14.13
C ILE A 97 2.84 -19.04 -13.64
N PHE A 98 3.77 -19.18 -12.70
CA PHE A 98 4.22 -20.47 -12.17
C PHE A 98 4.58 -21.49 -13.27
N TRP A 99 5.12 -21.02 -14.41
CA TRP A 99 5.46 -21.82 -15.60
C TRP A 99 4.30 -22.62 -16.23
N THR A 100 3.08 -22.45 -15.73
CA THR A 100 1.96 -23.37 -16.01
C THR A 100 0.71 -22.65 -16.48
N VAL A 101 0.43 -21.46 -15.94
CA VAL A 101 -0.81 -20.73 -16.20
C VAL A 101 -0.55 -19.62 -17.21
N GLU A 102 -1.26 -19.66 -18.34
CA GLU A 102 -1.26 -18.57 -19.32
C GLU A 102 -2.10 -17.40 -18.80
N PRO A 103 -1.52 -16.20 -18.67
CA PRO A 103 -2.24 -15.10 -18.08
C PRO A 103 -2.98 -14.23 -19.10
N ASN A 104 -3.97 -13.51 -18.60
CA ASN A 104 -4.63 -12.42 -19.31
C ASN A 104 -4.10 -11.08 -18.75
N GLY A 105 -3.13 -10.46 -19.43
CA GLY A 105 -2.55 -9.17 -19.03
C GLY A 105 -1.05 -9.23 -18.70
N TRP A 106 -0.48 -8.11 -18.25
CA TRP A 106 0.93 -8.02 -17.89
C TRP A 106 1.15 -8.53 -16.47
N THR A 107 1.69 -9.74 -16.39
CA THR A 107 1.99 -10.40 -15.12
C THR A 107 3.41 -10.16 -14.65
N PHE A 108 3.62 -10.28 -13.35
CA PHE A 108 4.96 -10.32 -12.78
C PHE A 108 4.98 -11.10 -11.48
N GLY A 109 5.95 -12.00 -11.35
CA GLY A 109 6.05 -12.91 -10.21
C GLY A 109 4.76 -13.69 -9.98
N SER A 110 4.29 -13.74 -8.72
CA SER A 110 3.10 -14.50 -8.35
C SER A 110 1.78 -13.78 -8.63
N TYR A 111 1.79 -12.62 -9.28
CA TYR A 111 0.61 -11.80 -9.51
C TYR A 111 0.24 -11.77 -10.99
N VAL A 112 -1.07 -11.84 -11.25
CA VAL A 112 -1.67 -11.66 -12.58
C VAL A 112 -1.58 -10.21 -13.10
N ASN A 113 -1.17 -9.27 -12.26
CA ASN A 113 -0.99 -7.86 -12.60
C ASN A 113 0.31 -7.35 -11.97
N HIS A 114 1.19 -6.82 -12.80
CA HIS A 114 2.51 -6.32 -12.41
C HIS A 114 2.45 -5.14 -11.42
N ASN A 115 1.40 -4.31 -11.45
CA ASN A 115 1.21 -3.21 -10.51
C ASN A 115 0.86 -3.73 -9.10
N HIS A 116 0.08 -4.79 -9.00
CA HIS A 116 -0.24 -5.42 -7.71
C HIS A 116 0.99 -6.10 -7.08
N TYR A 117 1.86 -6.68 -7.91
CA TYR A 117 3.17 -7.17 -7.44
C TYR A 117 4.02 -6.02 -6.89
N ALA A 118 4.08 -4.89 -7.59
CA ALA A 118 4.80 -3.72 -7.12
C ALA A 118 4.24 -3.20 -5.79
N GLY A 119 2.92 -3.17 -5.61
CA GLY A 119 2.27 -2.85 -4.33
C GLY A 119 2.70 -3.77 -3.18
N LEU A 120 2.87 -5.07 -3.43
CA LEU A 120 3.48 -5.97 -2.43
C LEU A 120 4.92 -5.54 -2.10
N MET A 121 5.75 -5.29 -3.12
CA MET A 121 7.15 -4.93 -2.91
C MET A 121 7.31 -3.58 -2.17
N GLU A 122 6.44 -2.61 -2.42
CA GLU A 122 6.37 -1.34 -1.66
C GLU A 122 6.12 -1.57 -0.18
N LEU A 123 5.29 -2.55 0.20
CA LEU A 123 5.08 -2.87 1.62
C LEU A 123 6.31 -3.50 2.26
N LEU A 124 7.05 -4.32 1.52
CA LEU A 124 8.11 -5.17 2.08
C LEU A 124 9.50 -4.53 2.05
N ILE A 125 9.85 -3.81 0.98
CA ILE A 125 11.19 -3.21 0.79
C ILE A 125 11.53 -2.25 1.92
N PRO A 126 10.67 -1.29 2.32
CA PRO A 126 11.01 -0.35 3.39
C PRO A 126 11.16 -1.03 4.74
N VAL A 127 10.41 -2.10 5.02
CA VAL A 127 10.60 -2.93 6.23
C VAL A 127 11.96 -3.62 6.20
N ALA A 128 12.36 -4.18 5.05
CA ALA A 128 13.66 -4.83 4.89
C ALA A 128 14.83 -3.83 5.01
N VAL A 129 14.68 -2.63 4.44
CA VAL A 129 15.62 -1.51 4.63
C VAL A 129 15.67 -1.09 6.11
N GLY A 130 14.52 -0.96 6.76
CA GLY A 130 14.43 -0.67 8.19
C GLY A 130 15.13 -1.73 9.05
N HIS A 131 14.99 -3.01 8.70
CA HIS A 131 15.70 -4.09 9.36
C HIS A 131 17.22 -4.00 9.15
N LEU A 132 17.68 -3.72 7.93
CA LEU A 132 19.10 -3.49 7.63
C LEU A 132 19.67 -2.31 8.44
N LEU A 133 18.94 -1.19 8.52
CA LEU A 133 19.34 0.00 9.27
C LEU A 133 19.33 -0.22 10.79
N SER A 134 18.54 -1.17 11.29
CA SER A 134 18.53 -1.55 12.71
C SER A 134 19.82 -2.26 13.17
N ARG A 135 20.63 -2.77 12.22
CA ARG A 135 21.88 -3.50 12.51
C ARG A 135 23.03 -2.56 12.81
N ARG A 136 23.91 -2.99 13.73
CA ARG A 136 25.14 -2.25 14.07
C ARG A 136 26.03 -2.08 12.83
N GLU A 137 26.72 -0.95 12.70
CA GLU A 137 27.54 -0.62 11.52
C GLU A 137 28.55 -1.70 11.12
N HIS A 138 29.16 -2.36 12.09
CA HIS A 138 30.19 -3.38 11.88
C HIS A 138 29.65 -4.82 11.93
N ASP A 139 28.33 -5.01 11.85
CA ASP A 139 27.71 -6.34 11.82
C ASP A 139 27.95 -7.00 10.44
N PRO A 140 28.65 -8.14 10.35
CA PRO A 140 28.94 -8.80 9.07
C PRO A 140 27.66 -9.22 8.31
N ALA A 141 26.54 -9.40 9.02
CA ALA A 141 25.26 -9.70 8.38
C ALA A 141 24.75 -8.56 7.48
N ARG A 142 25.24 -7.32 7.63
CA ARG A 142 24.82 -6.18 6.80
C ARG A 142 25.10 -6.37 5.33
N MET A 143 26.18 -7.07 4.97
CA MET A 143 26.49 -7.35 3.56
C MET A 143 25.42 -8.27 2.95
N PHE A 144 25.09 -9.37 3.63
CA PHE A 144 24.08 -10.31 3.19
C PHE A 144 22.67 -9.70 3.19
N LEU A 145 22.33 -8.91 4.22
CA LEU A 145 21.06 -8.20 4.27
C LEU A 145 20.96 -7.11 3.19
N GLY A 146 22.07 -6.43 2.88
CA GLY A 146 22.14 -5.49 1.76
C GLY A 146 21.83 -6.16 0.44
N PHE A 147 22.47 -7.29 0.15
CA PHE A 147 22.14 -8.10 -1.04
C PHE A 147 20.67 -8.56 -1.02
N ALA A 148 20.17 -9.01 0.13
CA ALA A 148 18.79 -9.44 0.28
C ALA A 148 17.76 -8.34 0.01
N VAL A 149 18.12 -7.07 0.25
CA VAL A 149 17.29 -5.88 -0.06
C VAL A 149 17.41 -5.47 -1.53
N LEU A 150 18.58 -5.64 -2.16
CA LEU A 150 18.78 -5.26 -3.56
C LEU A 150 17.94 -6.08 -4.53
N VAL A 151 17.75 -7.37 -4.26
CA VAL A 151 16.95 -8.27 -5.11
C VAL A 151 15.48 -7.84 -5.24
N PRO A 152 14.71 -7.59 -4.16
CA PRO A 152 13.34 -7.11 -4.30
C PRO A 152 13.26 -5.73 -4.96
N ILE A 153 14.22 -4.83 -4.72
CA ILE A 153 14.30 -3.54 -5.46
C ILE A 153 14.46 -3.79 -6.96
N ALA A 154 15.40 -4.64 -7.36
CA ALA A 154 15.60 -4.99 -8.77
C ALA A 154 14.33 -5.63 -9.37
N SER A 155 13.64 -6.49 -8.62
CA SER A 155 12.39 -7.10 -9.06
C SER A 155 11.26 -6.08 -9.25
N LEU A 156 11.16 -5.06 -8.38
CA LEU A 156 10.19 -3.98 -8.52
C LEU A 156 10.47 -3.16 -9.78
N LEU A 157 11.74 -2.82 -10.04
CA LEU A 157 12.11 -2.11 -11.27
C LEU A 157 11.80 -2.93 -12.53
N LEU A 158 12.07 -4.23 -12.50
CA LEU A 158 11.77 -5.16 -13.60
C LEU A 158 10.27 -5.37 -13.83
N SER A 159 9.44 -5.17 -12.79
CA SER A 159 7.98 -5.22 -12.94
C SER A 159 7.43 -4.15 -13.88
N GLY A 160 8.19 -3.09 -14.16
CA GLY A 160 7.76 -1.99 -15.03
C GLY A 160 6.59 -1.16 -14.49
N SER A 161 6.20 -1.33 -13.21
CA SER A 161 5.10 -0.57 -12.62
C SER A 161 5.48 0.89 -12.39
N ARG A 162 4.85 1.81 -13.15
CA ARG A 162 5.03 3.26 -12.98
C ARG A 162 4.51 3.75 -11.62
N GLY A 163 3.38 3.20 -11.17
CA GLY A 163 2.88 3.43 -9.80
C GLY A 163 3.91 2.98 -8.77
N GLY A 164 4.46 1.79 -8.97
CA GLY A 164 5.64 1.24 -8.28
C GLY A 164 6.77 2.23 -8.02
N LEU A 165 7.26 2.85 -9.10
CA LEU A 165 8.36 3.80 -9.03
C LEU A 165 7.98 5.09 -8.28
N VAL A 166 6.79 5.62 -8.54
CA VAL A 166 6.31 6.86 -7.92
C VAL A 166 6.14 6.65 -6.41
N SER A 167 5.58 5.51 -6.00
CA SER A 167 5.45 5.14 -4.59
C SER A 167 6.80 4.96 -3.92
N LEU A 168 7.73 4.20 -4.53
CA LEU A 168 9.10 4.05 -4.01
C LEU A 168 9.81 5.40 -3.88
N PHE A 169 9.60 6.29 -4.86
CA PHE A 169 10.14 7.64 -4.80
C PHE A 169 9.55 8.45 -3.64
N ALA A 170 8.24 8.40 -3.43
CA ALA A 170 7.58 9.04 -2.30
C ALA A 170 8.11 8.51 -0.96
N GLU A 171 8.30 7.19 -0.82
CA GLU A 171 8.90 6.58 0.36
C GLU A 171 10.31 7.08 0.64
N LEU A 172 11.14 7.19 -0.41
CA LEU A 172 12.50 7.73 -0.31
C LEU A 172 12.51 9.21 0.10
N LEU A 173 11.57 10.01 -0.41
CA LEU A 173 11.41 11.41 0.01
C LEU A 173 11.00 11.51 1.48
N ILE A 174 10.05 10.68 1.93
CA ILE A 174 9.61 10.66 3.34
C ILE A 174 10.79 10.22 4.23
N LEU A 175 11.49 9.15 3.88
CA LEU A 175 12.67 8.68 4.61
C LEU A 175 13.75 9.77 4.67
N GLY A 176 14.08 10.41 3.55
CA GLY A 176 15.03 11.50 3.48
C GLY A 176 14.63 12.69 4.36
N GLY A 177 13.34 13.05 4.36
CA GLY A 177 12.79 14.08 5.24
C GLY A 177 12.93 13.74 6.72
N VAL A 178 12.64 12.48 7.10
CA VAL A 178 12.84 11.98 8.47
C VAL A 178 14.31 12.04 8.87
N LEU A 179 15.22 11.62 7.99
CA LEU A 179 16.67 11.67 8.24
C LEU A 179 17.18 13.11 8.35
N LEU A 180 16.69 14.04 7.54
CA LEU A 180 17.01 15.47 7.63
C LEU A 180 16.64 16.06 8.99
N VAL A 181 15.42 15.76 9.46
CA VAL A 181 14.94 16.23 10.77
C VAL A 181 15.71 15.56 11.91
N ARG A 182 16.15 14.31 11.75
CA ARG A 182 16.93 13.57 12.77
C ARG A 182 18.39 14.02 12.87
N PHE A 183 19.00 14.36 11.74
CA PHE A 183 20.41 14.73 11.63
C PHE A 183 20.58 16.21 11.22
N ARG A 184 19.78 17.13 11.81
CA ARG A 184 19.78 18.56 11.43
C ARG A 184 21.17 19.22 11.43
N ARG A 185 22.10 18.74 12.27
CA ARG A 185 23.50 19.20 12.31
C ARG A 185 24.33 18.81 11.07
N GLN A 186 23.89 17.82 10.31
CA GLN A 186 24.47 17.36 9.05
C GLN A 186 23.54 17.65 7.86
N GLY A 187 22.73 18.72 7.92
CA GLY A 187 21.65 19.01 6.95
C GLY A 187 22.08 19.05 5.47
N ARG A 188 23.36 19.30 5.17
CA ARG A 188 23.92 19.19 3.81
C ARG A 188 23.92 17.76 3.27
N LEU A 189 24.23 16.77 4.11
CA LEU A 189 24.24 15.35 3.74
C LEU A 189 22.82 14.84 3.49
N GLY A 190 21.85 15.16 4.35
CA GLY A 190 20.46 14.74 4.12
C GLY A 190 19.82 15.41 2.90
N LEU A 191 20.14 16.68 2.62
CA LEU A 191 19.67 17.35 1.40
C LEU A 191 20.33 16.74 0.17
N ALA A 192 21.64 16.44 0.22
CA ALA A 192 22.33 15.74 -0.85
C ALA A 192 21.76 14.33 -1.09
N THR A 193 21.39 13.60 -0.02
CA THR A 193 20.71 12.30 -0.14
C THR A 193 19.34 12.44 -0.78
N ILE A 194 18.51 13.42 -0.38
CA ILE A 194 17.21 13.65 -1.02
C ILE A 194 17.38 14.03 -2.49
N LEU A 195 18.32 14.91 -2.81
CA LEU A 195 18.58 15.31 -4.20
C LEU A 195 19.11 14.13 -5.02
N ALA A 196 19.99 13.29 -4.47
CA ALA A 196 20.52 12.12 -5.15
C ALA A 196 19.46 11.04 -5.36
N LEU A 197 18.62 10.75 -4.36
CA LEU A 197 17.48 9.85 -4.52
C LEU A 197 16.45 10.44 -5.50
N GLY A 198 16.27 11.77 -5.43
CA GLY A 198 15.59 12.65 -6.37
C GLY A 198 15.92 12.35 -7.82
N THR A 199 17.20 12.53 -8.15
CA THR A 199 17.73 12.37 -9.50
C THR A 199 17.73 10.93 -9.97
N VAL A 200 18.02 9.97 -9.10
CA VAL A 200 17.96 8.53 -9.43
C VAL A 200 16.52 8.11 -9.73
N GLY A 201 15.55 8.50 -8.89
CA GLY A 201 14.14 8.21 -9.11
C GLY A 201 13.61 8.82 -10.41
N ALA A 202 13.93 10.10 -10.67
CA ALA A 202 13.58 10.76 -11.92
C ALA A 202 14.22 10.09 -13.14
N GLY A 203 15.50 9.70 -13.05
CA GLY A 203 16.21 9.00 -14.11
C GLY A 203 15.61 7.63 -14.42
N LEU A 204 15.27 6.85 -13.39
CA LEU A 204 14.61 5.54 -13.55
C LEU A 204 13.21 5.67 -14.14
N PHE A 205 12.44 6.68 -13.71
CA PHE A 205 11.11 6.96 -14.28
C PHE A 205 11.20 7.33 -15.76
N LEU A 206 12.11 8.25 -16.12
CA LEU A 206 12.32 8.65 -17.52
C LEU A 206 12.86 7.50 -18.39
N TRP A 207 13.69 6.62 -17.82
CA TRP A 207 14.19 5.42 -18.50
C TRP A 207 13.07 4.42 -18.79
N LEU A 208 12.20 4.15 -17.81
CA LEU A 208 11.03 3.28 -17.98
C LEU A 208 9.97 3.88 -18.91
N ASP A 209 9.90 5.21 -19.00
CA ASP A 209 8.99 5.91 -19.92
C ASP A 209 9.48 5.95 -21.39
N GLY A 210 10.78 5.73 -21.65
CA GLY A 210 11.29 5.45 -23.00
C GLY A 210 10.87 6.43 -24.12
N GLY A 211 10.56 7.69 -23.79
CA GLY A 211 10.10 8.69 -24.76
C GLY A 211 8.61 8.62 -25.14
N GLN A 212 7.77 7.88 -24.40
CA GLN A 212 6.35 7.75 -24.70
C GLN A 212 5.52 8.96 -24.26
N ILE A 213 5.97 9.81 -23.34
CA ILE A 213 5.23 11.04 -22.98
C ILE A 213 4.90 11.92 -24.21
N THR A 214 5.76 11.96 -25.23
CA THR A 214 5.50 12.72 -26.48
C THR A 214 4.64 11.95 -27.48
N ALA A 215 4.72 10.62 -27.52
CA ALA A 215 3.90 9.77 -28.39
C ALA A 215 2.47 9.57 -27.85
N HIS A 216 2.30 9.48 -26.53
CA HIS A 216 1.01 9.24 -25.86
C HIS A 216 0.07 10.45 -25.89
N LEU A 217 0.60 11.67 -25.95
CA LEU A 217 -0.22 12.88 -26.12
C LEU A 217 -0.88 12.92 -27.51
N ALA A 218 -0.31 12.24 -28.51
CA ALA A 218 -0.87 12.13 -29.86
C ALA A 218 -1.88 10.98 -30.02
N THR A 219 -1.81 9.94 -29.18
CA THR A 219 -2.67 8.74 -29.28
C THR A 219 -3.90 8.77 -28.35
N VAL A 220 -4.13 9.86 -27.60
CA VAL A 220 -5.33 10.07 -26.75
C VAL A 220 -6.66 9.93 -27.53
N PHE A 221 -6.62 9.87 -28.87
CA PHE A 221 -7.80 9.75 -29.73
C PHE A 221 -7.89 8.46 -30.57
N GLN A 222 -7.05 7.43 -30.32
CA GLN A 222 -7.13 6.18 -31.10
C GLN A 222 -7.19 4.92 -30.20
N VAL A 223 -8.24 4.13 -30.44
CA VAL A 223 -8.73 2.96 -29.70
C VAL A 223 -7.62 1.89 -29.46
N PRO A 224 -7.51 1.27 -28.27
CA PRO A 224 -6.40 0.38 -27.93
C PRO A 224 -6.63 -1.09 -28.32
N ARG A 225 -5.54 -1.78 -28.65
CA ARG A 225 -5.42 -3.26 -28.64
C ARG A 225 -4.46 -3.71 -27.52
N SER A 226 -4.66 -3.21 -26.30
CA SER A 226 -3.97 -3.71 -25.10
C SER A 226 -4.99 -4.24 -24.10
N PRO A 227 -4.73 -5.39 -23.45
CA PRO A 227 -5.60 -5.94 -22.40
C PRO A 227 -5.57 -5.14 -21.08
N GLU A 228 -5.00 -3.93 -21.07
CA GLU A 228 -4.84 -3.08 -19.89
C GLU A 228 -5.30 -1.65 -20.19
N ALA A 229 -5.96 -1.03 -19.21
CA ALA A 229 -6.39 0.36 -19.26
C ALA A 229 -5.19 1.32 -19.27
N THR A 230 -5.11 2.17 -20.29
CA THR A 230 -4.07 3.19 -20.44
C THR A 230 -4.27 4.32 -19.41
N VAL A 231 -3.26 5.20 -19.27
CA VAL A 231 -3.40 6.39 -18.41
C VAL A 231 -4.55 7.29 -18.88
N GLY A 232 -4.75 7.40 -20.20
CA GLY A 232 -5.87 8.15 -20.79
C GLY A 232 -7.22 7.55 -20.38
N ASP A 233 -7.36 6.23 -20.47
CA ASP A 233 -8.59 5.53 -20.07
C ASP A 233 -8.89 5.75 -18.58
N ARG A 234 -7.87 5.66 -17.70
CA ARG A 234 -8.02 5.89 -16.26
C ARG A 234 -8.48 7.33 -15.94
N ILE A 235 -8.02 8.33 -16.69
CA ILE A 235 -8.49 9.72 -16.52
C ILE A 235 -9.98 9.84 -16.89
N VAL A 236 -10.40 9.18 -17.97
CA VAL A 236 -11.82 9.15 -18.36
C VAL A 236 -12.65 8.41 -17.31
N MET A 237 -12.17 7.26 -16.83
CA MET A 237 -12.81 6.50 -15.75
C MET A 237 -12.98 7.31 -14.46
N ALA A 238 -11.94 8.06 -14.06
CA ALA A 238 -12.02 8.95 -12.91
C ALA A 238 -13.08 10.06 -13.13
N ARG A 239 -13.15 10.64 -14.33
CA ARG A 239 -14.17 11.65 -14.66
C ARG A 239 -15.59 11.08 -14.63
N ASP A 240 -15.80 9.89 -15.18
CA ASP A 240 -17.11 9.22 -15.17
C ASP A 240 -17.52 8.85 -13.73
N SER A 241 -16.56 8.40 -12.91
CA SER A 241 -16.74 8.15 -11.48
C SER A 241 -17.20 9.40 -10.71
N LEU A 242 -16.70 10.59 -11.05
CA LEU A 242 -17.16 11.84 -10.42
C LEU A 242 -18.64 12.15 -10.70
N ARG A 243 -19.21 11.65 -11.81
CA ARG A 243 -20.66 11.78 -12.07
C ARG A 243 -21.46 10.88 -11.13
N ILE A 244 -20.96 9.69 -10.84
CA ILE A 244 -21.57 8.79 -9.85
C ILE A 244 -21.57 9.46 -8.46
N LEU A 245 -20.44 10.04 -8.06
CA LEU A 245 -20.35 10.77 -6.79
C LEU A 245 -21.31 11.97 -6.73
N ARG A 246 -21.53 12.66 -7.85
CA ARG A 246 -22.48 13.78 -7.92
C ARG A 246 -23.93 13.31 -7.69
N ASP A 247 -24.30 12.16 -8.22
CA ASP A 247 -25.65 11.61 -8.10
C ASP A 247 -25.88 10.93 -6.74
N HIS A 248 -24.81 10.41 -6.11
CA HIS A 248 -24.85 9.71 -4.82
C HIS A 248 -23.86 10.29 -3.77
N PRO A 249 -23.97 11.58 -3.39
CA PRO A 249 -22.88 12.31 -2.72
C PRO A 249 -22.64 11.92 -1.26
N TRP A 250 -23.65 11.42 -0.55
CA TRP A 250 -23.58 11.26 0.91
C TRP A 250 -23.11 9.89 1.33
N VAL A 251 -23.85 8.86 0.91
CA VAL A 251 -23.61 7.46 1.29
C VAL A 251 -23.21 6.60 0.09
N GLY A 252 -22.98 7.19 -1.09
CA GLY A 252 -22.54 6.47 -2.28
C GLY A 252 -23.56 5.49 -2.85
N ILE A 253 -23.08 4.65 -3.76
CA ILE A 253 -23.87 3.62 -4.47
C ILE A 253 -23.91 2.25 -3.77
N GLY A 254 -23.20 2.10 -2.65
CA GLY A 254 -22.98 0.81 -2.00
C GLY A 254 -21.53 0.34 -2.16
N LEU A 255 -20.95 -0.14 -1.05
CA LEU A 255 -19.63 -0.78 -1.06
C LEU A 255 -19.60 -1.97 -2.02
N GLY A 256 -18.54 -2.16 -2.81
CA GLY A 256 -18.43 -3.22 -3.79
C GLY A 256 -19.41 -3.17 -4.96
N SER A 257 -20.05 -2.03 -5.21
CA SER A 257 -21.05 -1.88 -6.30
C SER A 257 -20.53 -1.10 -7.51
N PHE A 258 -19.24 -0.74 -7.53
CA PHE A 258 -18.65 0.03 -8.61
C PHE A 258 -18.83 -0.62 -9.99
N GLU A 259 -18.47 -1.89 -10.13
CA GLU A 259 -18.54 -2.65 -11.39
C GLU A 259 -19.94 -2.65 -12.01
N ASP A 260 -20.98 -2.78 -11.20
CA ASP A 260 -22.38 -2.82 -11.67
C ASP A 260 -22.96 -1.42 -11.95
N ALA A 261 -22.55 -0.40 -11.21
CA ALA A 261 -23.06 0.95 -11.37
C ALA A 261 -22.36 1.71 -12.52
N TYR A 262 -21.06 1.46 -12.73
CA TYR A 262 -20.21 2.21 -13.65
C TYR A 262 -20.69 2.22 -15.11
N PRO A 263 -21.19 1.11 -15.71
CA PRO A 263 -21.62 1.07 -17.11
C PRO A 263 -22.68 2.13 -17.49
N ARG A 264 -23.50 2.57 -16.53
CA ARG A 264 -24.50 3.63 -16.76
C ARG A 264 -23.87 5.02 -16.95
N TYR A 265 -22.68 5.24 -16.43
CA TYR A 265 -21.96 6.52 -16.44
C TYR A 265 -20.80 6.54 -17.44
N GLN A 266 -20.41 5.36 -17.93
CA GLN A 266 -19.33 5.17 -18.89
C GLN A 266 -19.57 5.99 -20.16
N SER A 267 -18.61 6.85 -20.49
CA SER A 267 -18.67 7.78 -21.62
C SER A 267 -17.95 7.30 -22.88
N PHE A 268 -17.33 6.12 -22.83
CA PHE A 268 -16.59 5.52 -23.95
C PHE A 268 -17.06 4.09 -24.21
N SER A 269 -17.11 3.69 -25.48
CA SER A 269 -17.36 2.29 -25.84
C SER A 269 -16.09 1.47 -25.63
N SER A 270 -16.17 0.41 -24.84
CA SER A 270 -15.09 -0.55 -24.65
C SER A 270 -15.66 -1.95 -24.49
N ASP A 271 -14.98 -2.94 -25.06
CA ASP A 271 -15.27 -4.36 -24.83
C ASP A 271 -14.68 -4.86 -23.49
N PHE A 272 -13.92 -4.00 -22.79
CA PHE A 272 -13.36 -4.27 -21.47
C PHE A 272 -14.36 -3.96 -20.36
N VAL A 273 -14.58 -4.92 -19.46
CA VAL A 273 -15.35 -4.72 -18.24
C VAL A 273 -14.53 -3.90 -17.26
N VAL A 274 -15.00 -2.69 -16.94
CA VAL A 274 -14.37 -1.81 -15.95
C VAL A 274 -14.86 -2.22 -14.57
N ASN A 275 -14.09 -3.08 -13.90
CA ASN A 275 -14.43 -3.61 -12.59
C ASN A 275 -13.98 -2.70 -11.42
N HIS A 276 -12.99 -1.84 -11.63
CA HIS A 276 -12.48 -0.91 -10.64
C HIS A 276 -12.18 0.46 -11.24
N ALA A 277 -12.17 1.51 -10.41
CA ALA A 277 -11.87 2.87 -10.84
C ALA A 277 -10.37 3.08 -11.15
N HIS A 278 -9.53 2.09 -10.85
CA HIS A 278 -8.06 2.20 -10.84
C HIS A 278 -7.57 3.38 -9.99
N ASN A 279 -8.29 3.65 -8.91
CA ASN A 279 -7.96 4.59 -7.86
C ASN A 279 -8.85 4.24 -6.66
N ASP A 280 -8.27 3.58 -5.65
CA ASP A 280 -9.02 3.10 -4.48
C ASP A 280 -9.75 4.26 -3.75
N TYR A 281 -9.23 5.49 -3.80
CA TYR A 281 -9.88 6.64 -3.16
C TYR A 281 -11.12 7.11 -3.91
N VAL A 282 -11.04 7.18 -5.24
CA VAL A 282 -12.18 7.55 -6.09
C VAL A 282 -13.26 6.49 -5.97
N GLU A 283 -12.87 5.22 -6.03
CA GLU A 283 -13.79 4.10 -5.87
C GLU A 283 -14.47 4.13 -4.50
N ALA A 284 -13.70 4.23 -3.42
CA ALA A 284 -14.26 4.32 -2.07
C ALA A 284 -15.20 5.53 -1.91
N LEU A 285 -14.85 6.69 -2.47
CA LEU A 285 -15.72 7.88 -2.45
C LEU A 285 -17.02 7.66 -3.23
N VAL A 286 -16.97 7.02 -4.39
CA VAL A 286 -18.18 6.71 -5.17
C VAL A 286 -19.06 5.71 -4.43
N GLU A 287 -18.46 4.67 -3.87
CA GLU A 287 -19.18 3.59 -3.21
C GLU A 287 -19.77 3.98 -1.86
N THR A 288 -19.10 4.86 -1.11
CA THR A 288 -19.47 5.20 0.27
C THR A 288 -19.80 6.67 0.51
N GLY A 289 -19.66 7.51 -0.52
CA GLY A 289 -19.93 8.94 -0.47
C GLY A 289 -19.01 9.72 0.47
N ALA A 290 -19.39 10.97 0.73
CA ALA A 290 -18.66 11.88 1.61
C ALA A 290 -18.54 11.34 3.06
N VAL A 291 -19.50 10.52 3.51
CA VAL A 291 -19.45 9.91 4.85
C VAL A 291 -18.28 8.94 4.95
N GLY A 292 -18.15 7.99 4.01
CA GLY A 292 -17.02 7.07 4.02
C GLY A 292 -15.68 7.76 3.74
N GLY A 293 -15.68 8.76 2.85
CA GLY A 293 -14.51 9.64 2.64
C GLY A 293 -14.03 10.31 3.93
N THR A 294 -14.94 10.75 4.80
CA THR A 294 -14.60 11.35 6.10
C THR A 294 -13.93 10.32 7.03
N PHE A 295 -14.40 9.07 7.04
CA PHE A 295 -13.78 8.01 7.85
C PHE A 295 -12.39 7.62 7.33
N ILE A 296 -12.18 7.61 6.02
CA ILE A 296 -10.85 7.42 5.41
C ILE A 296 -9.92 8.55 5.81
N LEU A 297 -10.34 9.81 5.71
CA LEU A 297 -9.54 10.96 6.14
C LEU A 297 -9.20 10.90 7.63
N LEU A 298 -10.15 10.47 8.47
CA LEU A 298 -9.91 10.26 9.90
C LEU A 298 -8.88 9.15 10.15
N ALA A 299 -8.98 8.03 9.43
CA ALA A 299 -8.01 6.94 9.51
C ALA A 299 -6.61 7.40 9.10
N LEU A 300 -6.49 8.11 7.97
CA LEU A 300 -5.22 8.68 7.51
C LEU A 300 -4.62 9.66 8.53
N ALA A 301 -5.44 10.57 9.07
CA ALA A 301 -4.99 11.53 10.08
C ALA A 301 -4.48 10.83 11.35
N ILE A 302 -5.18 9.80 11.82
CA ILE A 302 -4.74 8.98 12.97
C ILE A 302 -3.45 8.25 12.63
N PHE A 303 -3.37 7.61 11.46
CA PHE A 303 -2.19 6.88 11.01
C PHE A 303 -0.96 7.79 10.95
N PHE A 304 -1.00 8.88 10.18
CA PHE A 304 0.15 9.78 10.03
C PHE A 304 0.59 10.38 11.37
N ARG A 305 -0.37 10.79 12.20
CA ARG A 305 -0.07 11.33 13.53
C ARG A 305 0.62 10.31 14.44
N ARG A 306 0.20 9.03 14.39
CA ARG A 306 0.73 7.99 15.29
C ARG A 306 2.00 7.35 14.77
N ALA A 307 2.04 7.02 13.48
CA ALA A 307 3.17 6.35 12.84
C ALA A 307 4.43 7.24 12.82
N PHE A 308 4.25 8.56 12.69
CA PHE A 308 5.36 9.53 12.63
C PHE A 308 5.49 10.39 13.91
N ALA A 309 4.79 10.06 14.99
CA ALA A 309 5.03 10.68 16.30
C ALA A 309 6.34 10.20 16.93
N ASN A 310 7.00 11.10 17.67
CA ASN A 310 8.18 10.83 18.49
C ASN A 310 9.32 10.10 17.75
N LEU A 311 9.46 10.33 16.43
CA LEU A 311 10.46 9.65 15.60
C LEU A 311 11.88 9.82 16.13
N HIS A 312 12.21 11.00 16.68
CA HIS A 312 13.53 11.25 17.23
C HIS A 312 13.90 10.25 18.33
N GLU A 313 12.97 9.96 19.24
CA GLU A 313 13.14 9.02 20.35
C GLU A 313 13.08 7.57 19.85
N ARG A 314 12.10 7.24 19.00
CA ARG A 314 11.92 5.89 18.47
C ARG A 314 13.14 5.41 17.68
N LEU A 315 13.74 6.28 16.87
CA LEU A 315 14.91 5.95 16.05
C LEU A 315 16.22 5.85 16.86
N GLN A 316 16.22 6.11 18.17
CA GLN A 316 17.31 5.70 19.06
C GLN A 316 17.29 4.20 19.33
N LEU A 317 16.11 3.57 19.23
CA LEU A 317 15.93 2.13 19.41
C LEU A 317 16.09 1.42 18.07
N ARG A 318 16.67 0.21 18.09
CA ARG A 318 16.84 -0.60 16.87
C ARG A 318 15.50 -0.91 16.21
N VAL A 319 14.50 -1.25 17.01
CA VAL A 319 13.14 -1.55 16.53
C VAL A 319 12.46 -0.36 15.85
N GLY A 320 12.85 0.87 16.20
CA GLY A 320 12.29 2.07 15.58
C GLY A 320 12.51 2.12 14.07
N TRP A 321 13.61 1.55 13.56
CA TRP A 321 13.87 1.46 12.13
C TRP A 321 12.95 0.48 11.41
N VAL A 322 12.63 -0.66 12.02
CA VAL A 322 11.66 -1.62 11.46
C VAL A 322 10.26 -1.02 11.45
N GLN A 323 9.88 -0.32 12.53
CA GLN A 323 8.59 0.36 12.60
C GLN A 323 8.47 1.51 11.60
N LEU A 324 9.55 2.29 11.39
CA LEU A 324 9.59 3.30 10.35
C LEU A 324 9.47 2.66 8.96
N GLY A 325 10.17 1.55 8.72
CA GLY A 325 10.03 0.77 7.49
C GLY A 325 8.58 0.34 7.23
N ALA A 326 7.89 -0.19 8.25
CA ALA A 326 6.49 -0.56 8.13
C ALA A 326 5.57 0.64 7.85
N ALA A 327 5.85 1.80 8.47
CA ALA A 327 5.12 3.04 8.20
C ALA A 327 5.35 3.55 6.77
N LEU A 328 6.59 3.47 6.28
CA LEU A 328 6.93 3.85 4.90
C LEU A 328 6.24 2.94 3.89
N GLY A 329 6.26 1.62 4.10
CA GLY A 329 5.57 0.69 3.19
C GLY A 329 4.06 0.93 3.14
N CYS A 330 3.44 1.29 4.27
CA CYS A 330 2.03 1.74 4.25
C CYS A 330 1.86 3.02 3.43
N CYS A 331 2.81 3.96 3.49
CA CYS A 331 2.78 5.18 2.69
C CYS A 331 2.94 4.89 1.20
N GLY A 332 3.82 3.96 0.81
CA GLY A 332 3.98 3.53 -0.58
C GLY A 332 2.68 3.01 -1.16
N LEU A 333 2.07 2.03 -0.48
CA LEU A 333 0.80 1.47 -0.95
C LEU A 333 -0.32 2.52 -1.03
N LEU A 334 -0.42 3.42 -0.03
CA LEU A 334 -1.38 4.53 -0.04
C LEU A 334 -1.17 5.48 -1.22
N VAL A 335 0.08 5.70 -1.64
CA VAL A 335 0.40 6.50 -2.83
C VAL A 335 0.07 5.74 -4.11
N HIS A 336 0.40 4.45 -4.20
CA HIS A 336 0.07 3.62 -5.36
C HIS A 336 -1.44 3.56 -5.61
N SER A 337 -2.23 3.47 -4.53
CA SER A 337 -3.70 3.46 -4.56
C SER A 337 -4.34 4.73 -5.17
N LEU A 338 -3.57 5.80 -5.47
CA LEU A 338 -4.04 6.93 -6.27
C LEU A 338 -4.16 6.61 -7.76
N ALA A 339 -3.49 5.55 -8.22
CA ALA A 339 -3.43 5.17 -9.63
C ALA A 339 -3.72 3.68 -9.87
N ASP A 340 -4.02 2.92 -8.82
CA ASP A 340 -4.38 1.51 -8.90
C ASP A 340 -5.31 1.09 -7.74
N PHE A 341 -5.75 -0.17 -7.75
CA PHE A 341 -6.75 -0.72 -6.82
C PHE A 341 -6.16 -1.79 -5.88
N ASN A 342 -4.99 -1.51 -5.31
CA ASN A 342 -4.21 -2.49 -4.54
C ASN A 342 -4.94 -3.01 -3.28
N PHE A 343 -5.83 -2.22 -2.67
CA PHE A 343 -6.57 -2.66 -1.48
C PHE A 343 -7.60 -3.75 -1.78
N HIS A 344 -8.02 -3.92 -3.03
CA HIS A 344 -8.90 -5.00 -3.45
C HIS A 344 -8.17 -6.35 -3.59
N ILE A 345 -6.84 -6.36 -3.51
CA ILE A 345 -6.00 -7.55 -3.59
C ILE A 345 -5.75 -8.08 -2.17
N PRO A 346 -6.36 -9.23 -1.78
CA PRO A 346 -6.37 -9.66 -0.38
C PRO A 346 -4.98 -9.84 0.23
N ALA A 347 -4.00 -10.28 -0.57
CA ALA A 347 -2.62 -10.42 -0.12
C ALA A 347 -2.00 -9.07 0.26
N ASN A 348 -2.23 -8.02 -0.53
CA ASN A 348 -1.70 -6.68 -0.27
C ASN A 348 -2.41 -6.03 0.92
N ALA A 349 -3.74 -6.17 1.02
CA ALA A 349 -4.51 -5.71 2.17
C ALA A 349 -4.05 -6.36 3.49
N ALA A 350 -3.79 -7.68 3.48
CA ALA A 350 -3.27 -8.40 4.64
C ALA A 350 -1.87 -7.91 5.07
N TRP A 351 -0.96 -7.72 4.11
CA TRP A 351 0.37 -7.17 4.38
C TRP A 351 0.31 -5.73 4.88
N PHE A 352 -0.61 -4.91 4.34
CA PHE A 352 -0.87 -3.57 4.83
C PHE A 352 -1.33 -3.61 6.30
N CYS A 353 -2.28 -4.49 6.65
CA CYS A 353 -2.73 -4.64 8.04
C CYS A 353 -1.61 -5.03 9.00
N ALA A 354 -0.73 -5.96 8.59
CA ALA A 354 0.43 -6.36 9.39
C ALA A 354 1.44 -5.21 9.57
N SER A 355 1.80 -4.53 8.48
CA SER A 355 2.70 -3.37 8.50
C SER A 355 2.11 -2.21 9.30
N LEU A 356 0.82 -1.96 9.18
CA LEU A 356 0.10 -0.93 9.95
C LEU A 356 0.17 -1.20 11.46
N ALA A 357 -0.04 -2.46 11.87
CA ALA A 357 0.09 -2.84 13.28
C ALA A 357 1.53 -2.63 13.80
N VAL A 358 2.55 -3.01 13.01
CA VAL A 358 3.96 -2.81 13.37
C VAL A 358 4.32 -1.32 13.42
N ALA A 359 3.88 -0.52 12.45
CA ALA A 359 4.11 0.92 12.41
C ALA A 359 3.59 1.63 13.68
N LEU A 360 2.45 1.14 14.20
CA LEU A 360 1.74 1.68 15.36
C LEU A 360 2.13 1.03 16.69
N SER A 361 2.97 0.00 16.69
CA SER A 361 3.37 -0.79 17.88
C SER A 361 4.27 -0.05 18.90
N GLY A 362 4.36 1.28 18.81
CA GLY A 362 5.16 2.09 19.74
C GLY A 362 4.56 2.11 21.15
N ARG A 363 5.43 2.07 22.17
CA ARG A 363 4.99 2.31 23.56
C ARG A 363 4.44 3.73 23.64
N VAL A 364 3.14 3.86 23.90
CA VAL A 364 2.64 5.09 24.52
C VAL A 364 3.40 5.18 25.85
N PRO A 365 4.19 6.24 26.10
CA PRO A 365 4.68 6.46 27.45
C PRO A 365 3.43 6.57 28.32
N ASP A 366 3.26 5.65 29.28
CA ASP A 366 2.20 5.73 30.28
C ASP A 366 2.39 7.02 31.09
N ALA A 367 1.88 8.13 30.57
CA ALA A 367 1.78 9.39 31.28
C ALA A 367 0.57 9.39 32.24
N THR A 368 -0.23 8.32 32.26
CA THR A 368 -1.52 8.25 32.98
C THR A 368 -1.59 7.20 34.09
N LEU A 369 -0.46 6.63 34.53
CA LEU A 369 -0.39 5.78 35.73
C LEU A 369 0.50 6.35 36.85
N ARG A 370 0.74 7.66 36.83
CA ARG A 370 1.31 8.41 37.96
C ARG A 370 0.33 9.48 38.43
N SER A 371 -0.73 9.06 39.10
CA SER A 371 -1.51 9.89 40.02
C SER A 371 -2.20 9.00 41.04
#